data_AF-A0AAD1A3L6-F1
#
_entry.id   AF-A0AAD1A3L6-F1
#
_cell.length_a   1.000
_cell.length_b   1.000
_cell.length_c   1.000
_cell.angle_alpha   90.00
_cell.angle_beta   90.00
_cell.angle_gamma   90.00
#
_symmetry.space_group_name_H-M   'P 1'
#
loop_
_entity.id
_entity.type
_entity.pdbx_description
1 polymer ?
#
loop_
_entity_poly.entity_id
_entity_poly.type
_entity_poly.pdbx_seq_one_letter_code
_entity_poly.pdbx_strand_id
1 'polypeptide(L)'
;MTLLKTGARALVNACAAPGQTGPQRVESMATYSQGEISKWCSENYPSLMPLHVIGILEAATGKPIMTRLLASLTGHQLVPIADGDRGPLDLMTEIVRSTGSHARFTAQAAEALEDQKVTPGEAKALLAALLKHQEEMGRLANRLAALAGA
;
A
#
# COMPACT_ATOMS: atom_id res chain seq x y z
N MET A 1 15.40 -6.46 9.93
CA MET A 1 16.08 -5.27 9.38
C MET A 1 16.18 -5.31 7.85
N THR A 2 16.48 -6.47 7.26
CA THR A 2 16.63 -6.69 5.80
C THR A 2 15.44 -6.22 4.95
N LEU A 3 14.20 -6.36 5.43
CA LEU A 3 13.01 -5.86 4.73
C LEU A 3 13.01 -4.33 4.58
N LEU A 4 13.34 -3.59 5.64
CA LEU A 4 13.41 -2.12 5.60
C LEU A 4 14.55 -1.64 4.69
N LYS A 5 15.69 -2.33 4.70
CA LYS A 5 16.82 -2.07 3.79
C LYS A 5 16.46 -2.32 2.33
N THR A 6 15.70 -3.39 2.08
CA THR A 6 15.16 -3.71 0.75
C THR A 6 14.18 -2.64 0.28
N GLY A 7 13.29 -2.17 1.15
CA GLY A 7 12.39 -1.04 0.88
C GLY A 7 13.15 0.24 0.55
N ALA A 8 14.20 0.57 1.32
CA ALA A 8 15.02 1.75 1.08
C ALA A 8 15.73 1.68 -0.29
N ARG A 9 16.28 0.51 -0.64
CA ARG A 9 16.92 0.27 -1.94
C ARG A 9 15.93 0.39 -3.10
N ALA A 10 14.73 -0.18 -2.95
CA ALA A 10 13.68 -0.07 -3.94
C ALA A 10 13.22 1.38 -4.15
N LEU A 11 13.09 2.14 -3.06
CA LEU A 11 12.71 3.55 -3.11
C LEU A 11 13.78 4.42 -3.80
N VAL A 12 15.05 4.23 -3.46
CA VAL A 12 16.16 4.94 -4.12
C VAL A 12 16.23 4.58 -5.61
N ASN A 13 16.06 3.32 -5.96
CA ASN A 13 16.05 2.88 -7.37
C ASN A 13 14.86 3.47 -8.14
N ALA A 14 13.69 3.60 -7.51
CA ALA A 14 12.51 4.22 -8.13
C ALA A 14 12.71 5.70 -8.46
N CYS A 15 13.70 6.36 -7.83
CA CYS A 15 14.05 7.74 -8.11
C CYS A 15 14.94 7.91 -9.35
N ALA A 16 15.46 6.85 -9.97
CA ALA A 16 16.34 6.97 -11.13
C ALA A 16 15.69 7.75 -12.31
N ALA A 17 16.49 8.48 -13.07
CA ALA A 17 16.07 9.26 -14.24
C ALA A 17 16.95 8.93 -15.46
N PRO A 18 16.53 9.26 -16.70
CA PRO A 18 17.42 9.20 -17.85
C PRO A 18 18.71 9.99 -17.59
N GLY A 19 19.86 9.32 -17.66
CA GLY A 19 21.18 9.93 -17.42
C GLY A 19 21.57 10.12 -15.94
N GLN A 20 20.76 9.66 -14.97
CA GLN A 20 21.04 9.82 -13.54
C GLN A 20 20.69 8.56 -12.74
N THR A 21 21.60 8.12 -11.88
CA THR A 21 21.34 6.98 -10.98
C THR A 21 20.37 7.38 -9.86
N GLY A 22 19.75 6.37 -9.22
CA GLY A 22 18.89 6.59 -8.05
C GLY A 22 19.57 7.44 -6.97
N PRO A 23 20.76 7.06 -6.46
CA PRO A 23 21.48 7.85 -5.46
C PRO A 23 21.80 9.28 -5.90
N GLN A 24 22.19 9.49 -7.17
CA GLN A 24 22.45 10.84 -7.71
C GLN A 24 21.20 11.71 -7.67
N ARG A 25 20.04 11.14 -8.01
CA ARG A 25 18.76 11.87 -7.96
C ARG A 25 18.31 12.14 -6.53
N VAL A 26 18.52 11.19 -5.62
CA VAL A 26 18.20 11.37 -4.20
C VAL A 26 19.06 12.46 -3.56
N GLU A 27 20.35 12.53 -3.90
CA GLU A 27 21.26 13.57 -3.42
C GLU A 27 20.76 14.98 -3.75
N SER A 28 20.23 15.19 -4.96
CA SER A 28 19.66 16.48 -5.35
C SER A 28 18.35 16.84 -4.63
N MET A 29 17.68 15.89 -3.97
CA MET A 29 16.39 16.09 -3.30
C MET A 29 16.49 16.13 -1.77
N ALA A 30 17.42 15.38 -1.17
CA ALA A 30 17.40 15.06 0.26
C ALA A 30 18.53 15.72 1.08
N THR A 31 19.43 16.50 0.48
CA THR A 31 20.57 17.17 1.18
C THR A 31 21.58 16.19 1.82
N TYR A 32 21.58 14.92 1.41
CA TYR A 32 22.55 13.91 1.84
C TYR A 32 23.43 13.47 0.68
N SER A 33 24.69 13.16 0.97
CA SER A 33 25.63 12.68 -0.05
C SER A 33 25.26 11.29 -0.57
N GLN A 34 25.66 10.98 -1.81
CA GLN A 34 25.51 9.64 -2.40
C GLN A 34 26.07 8.51 -1.52
N GLY A 35 27.17 8.78 -0.81
CA GLY A 35 27.79 7.83 0.10
C GLY A 35 26.87 7.49 1.28
N GLU A 36 26.24 8.50 1.89
CA GLU A 36 25.29 8.27 3.00
C GLU A 36 24.02 7.57 2.51
N ILE A 37 23.50 7.95 1.35
CA ILE A 37 22.35 7.28 0.71
C ILE A 37 22.66 5.80 0.45
N SER A 38 23.85 5.50 -0.07
CA SER A 38 24.29 4.12 -0.34
C SER A 38 24.38 3.29 0.94
N LYS A 39 24.80 3.89 2.07
CA LYS A 39 24.82 3.20 3.36
C LYS A 39 23.42 2.82 3.84
N TRP A 40 22.41 3.68 3.65
CA TRP A 40 21.03 3.33 4.02
C TRP A 40 20.49 2.13 3.25
N CYS A 41 20.95 1.92 2.01
CA CYS A 41 20.63 0.76 1.18
C CYS A 41 21.46 -0.49 1.52
N SER A 42 22.49 -0.37 2.36
CA SER A 42 23.37 -1.49 2.74
C SER A 42 22.81 -2.24 3.95
N GLU A 43 22.90 -3.58 3.91
CA GLU A 43 22.55 -4.46 5.03
C GLU A 43 23.50 -4.28 6.23
N ASN A 44 24.75 -3.88 5.96
CA ASN A 44 25.81 -3.82 6.98
C ASN A 44 25.82 -2.50 7.76
N TYR A 45 24.97 -1.54 7.40
CA TYR A 45 24.88 -0.26 8.10
C TYR A 45 23.68 -0.25 9.05
N PRO A 46 23.86 0.01 10.35
CA PRO A 46 22.78 -0.10 11.34
C PRO A 46 21.69 0.96 11.14
N SER A 47 22.05 2.17 10.70
CA SER A 47 21.08 3.26 10.56
C SER A 47 20.16 3.07 9.35
N LEU A 48 18.89 3.39 9.55
CA LEU A 48 17.87 3.42 8.49
C LEU A 48 17.82 4.79 7.82
N MET A 49 17.21 4.82 6.64
CA MET A 49 16.88 6.07 5.96
C MET A 49 15.96 6.91 6.86
N PRO A 50 16.26 8.21 7.07
CA PRO A 50 15.39 9.08 7.84
C PRO A 50 13.98 9.19 7.25
N LEU A 51 12.96 9.29 8.10
CA LEU A 51 11.56 9.34 7.68
C LEU A 51 11.25 10.51 6.74
N HIS A 52 11.84 11.69 6.99
CA HIS A 52 11.63 12.85 6.12
C HIS A 52 12.17 12.62 4.70
N VAL A 53 13.28 11.90 4.55
CA VAL A 53 13.82 11.51 3.23
C VAL A 53 12.85 10.58 2.54
N ILE A 54 12.35 9.56 3.24
CA ILE A 54 11.33 8.64 2.70
C ILE A 54 10.13 9.45 2.16
N GLY A 55 9.60 10.40 2.94
CA GLY A 55 8.49 11.25 2.53
C GLY A 55 8.79 12.06 1.25
N ILE A 56 9.98 12.66 1.15
CA ILE A 56 10.41 13.40 -0.05
C ILE A 56 10.45 12.47 -1.27
N LEU A 57 11.04 11.28 -1.14
CA LEU A 57 11.20 10.35 -2.26
C LEU A 57 9.88 9.75 -2.72
N GLU A 58 9.00 9.39 -1.80
CA GLU A 58 7.66 8.87 -2.15
C GLU A 58 6.80 9.94 -2.81
N ALA A 59 6.89 11.20 -2.34
CA ALA A 59 6.22 12.33 -2.98
C ALA A 59 6.77 12.60 -4.39
N ALA A 60 8.09 12.58 -4.57
CA ALA A 60 8.74 12.82 -5.86
C ALA A 60 8.44 11.71 -6.89
N THR A 61 8.24 10.47 -6.45
CA THR A 61 7.97 9.32 -7.32
C THR A 61 6.50 9.00 -7.50
N GLY A 62 5.62 9.54 -6.65
CA GLY A 62 4.20 9.15 -6.58
C GLY A 62 3.97 7.70 -6.15
N LYS A 63 4.99 7.06 -5.54
CA LYS A 63 4.97 5.63 -5.22
C LYS A 63 5.22 5.43 -3.72
N PRO A 64 4.21 4.99 -2.95
CA PRO A 64 4.36 4.77 -1.51
C PRO A 64 5.07 3.44 -1.21
N ILE A 65 6.33 3.27 -1.64
CA ILE A 65 7.06 1.99 -1.58
C ILE A 65 7.35 1.59 -0.13
N MET A 66 7.96 2.49 0.65
CA MET A 66 8.29 2.25 2.05
C MET A 66 7.03 2.26 2.90
N THR A 67 6.11 3.21 2.67
CA THR A 67 4.85 3.28 3.42
C THR A 67 4.02 2.02 3.21
N ARG A 68 3.97 1.48 1.98
CA ARG A 68 3.28 0.20 1.71
C ARG A 68 3.94 -0.97 2.42
N LEU A 69 5.27 -0.98 2.47
CA LEU A 69 6.02 -1.99 3.21
C LEU A 69 5.75 -1.89 4.73
N LEU A 70 5.70 -0.68 5.29
CA LEU A 70 5.37 -0.50 6.71
C LEU A 70 3.93 -0.93 7.02
N ALA A 71 2.98 -0.63 6.13
CA ALA A 71 1.61 -1.10 6.25
C ALA A 71 1.52 -2.64 6.24
N SER A 72 2.24 -3.30 5.32
CA SER A 72 2.19 -4.76 5.20
C SER A 72 2.76 -5.49 6.41
N LEU A 73 3.75 -4.91 7.11
CA LEU A 73 4.30 -5.48 8.35
C LEU A 73 3.26 -5.60 9.47
N THR A 74 2.16 -4.86 9.39
CA THR A 74 1.09 -4.85 10.39
C THR A 74 -0.26 -5.34 9.84
N GLY A 75 -0.26 -5.94 8.63
CA GLY A 75 -1.48 -6.44 8.00
C GLY A 75 -2.39 -5.35 7.43
N HIS A 76 -1.88 -4.13 7.23
CA HIS A 76 -2.62 -3.05 6.61
C HIS A 76 -2.33 -2.95 5.10
N GLN A 77 -3.30 -2.44 4.35
CA GLN A 77 -3.18 -2.17 2.93
C GLN A 77 -3.30 -0.67 2.66
N LEU A 78 -2.37 -0.13 1.87
CA LEU A 78 -2.50 1.22 1.33
C LEU A 78 -3.36 1.20 0.06
N VAL A 79 -4.44 1.97 0.10
CA VAL A 79 -5.34 2.22 -1.02
C VAL A 79 -5.11 3.66 -1.50
N PRO A 80 -4.94 3.89 -2.81
CA PRO A 80 -4.88 5.26 -3.33
C PRO A 80 -6.19 5.97 -2.99
N ILE A 81 -6.08 7.16 -2.42
CA ILE A 81 -7.21 8.08 -2.38
C ILE A 81 -7.38 8.54 -3.82
N ALA A 82 -8.56 8.34 -4.41
CA ALA A 82 -8.81 8.80 -5.77
C ALA A 82 -8.50 10.30 -5.85
N ASP A 83 -7.52 10.66 -6.68
CA ASP A 83 -7.23 12.06 -6.98
C ASP A 83 -8.50 12.70 -7.50
N GLY A 84 -9.06 13.60 -6.71
CA GLY A 84 -9.91 14.68 -7.21
C GLY A 84 -11.23 14.33 -7.90
N ASP A 85 -11.60 13.07 -8.14
CA ASP A 85 -12.96 12.76 -8.61
C ASP A 85 -13.91 12.76 -7.42
N ARG A 86 -14.22 14.00 -7.02
CA ARG A 86 -15.47 14.40 -6.37
C ARG A 86 -16.60 14.41 -7.39
N GLY A 87 -16.67 13.40 -8.26
CA GLY A 87 -17.92 13.01 -8.90
C GLY A 87 -19.01 12.93 -7.81
N PRO A 88 -20.28 13.20 -8.16
CA PRO A 88 -21.35 13.30 -7.19
C PRO A 88 -21.28 12.14 -6.19
N LEU A 89 -21.28 12.48 -4.90
CA LEU A 89 -21.18 11.57 -3.76
C LEU A 89 -22.28 10.51 -3.82
N ASP A 90 -22.07 9.45 -4.59
CA ASP A 90 -23.00 8.34 -4.66
C ASP A 90 -22.65 7.29 -3.60
N LEU A 91 -22.94 7.66 -2.36
CA LEU A 91 -22.82 6.77 -1.20
C LEU A 91 -23.63 5.48 -1.41
N MET A 92 -24.74 5.55 -2.14
CA MET A 92 -25.57 4.38 -2.43
C MET A 92 -24.83 3.39 -3.32
N THR A 93 -24.10 3.85 -4.34
CA THR A 93 -23.25 2.97 -5.16
C THR A 93 -22.19 2.27 -4.30
N GLU A 94 -21.53 2.96 -3.38
CA GLU A 94 -20.51 2.35 -2.50
C GLU A 94 -21.12 1.34 -1.51
N ILE A 95 -22.29 1.65 -0.93
CA ILE A 95 -23.04 0.73 -0.07
C ILE A 95 -23.45 -0.52 -0.84
N VAL A 96 -23.97 -0.37 -2.07
CA VAL A 96 -24.37 -1.50 -2.93
C VAL A 96 -23.16 -2.34 -3.31
N ARG A 97 -22.02 -1.73 -3.64
CA ARG A 97 -20.77 -2.45 -3.94
C ARG A 97 -20.25 -3.23 -2.75
N SER A 98 -20.21 -2.62 -1.57
CA SER A 98 -19.81 -3.28 -0.32
C SER A 98 -20.75 -4.44 0.03
N THR A 99 -22.06 -4.24 -0.09
CA THR A 99 -23.06 -5.28 0.15
C THR A 99 -22.91 -6.44 -0.84
N GLY A 100 -22.69 -6.13 -2.12
CA GLY A 100 -22.47 -7.15 -3.15
C GLY A 100 -21.16 -7.93 -2.95
N SER A 101 -20.09 -7.28 -2.49
CA SER A 101 -18.83 -7.97 -2.17
C SER A 101 -18.97 -8.84 -0.93
N HIS A 102 -19.70 -8.38 0.09
CA HIS A 102 -20.06 -9.18 1.26
C HIS A 102 -20.84 -10.43 0.87
N ALA A 103 -21.93 -10.28 0.12
CA ALA A 103 -22.78 -11.40 -0.30
C ALA A 103 -22.00 -12.46 -1.08
N ARG A 104 -21.10 -12.05 -1.99
CA ARG A 104 -20.23 -12.98 -2.73
C ARG A 104 -19.26 -13.73 -1.81
N PHE A 105 -18.64 -13.04 -0.86
CA PHE A 105 -17.77 -13.68 0.12
C PHE A 105 -18.56 -14.70 0.96
N THR A 106 -19.73 -14.31 1.47
CA THR A 106 -20.57 -15.17 2.32
C THR A 106 -21.07 -16.40 1.55
N ALA A 107 -21.46 -16.25 0.28
CA ALA A 107 -21.84 -17.37 -0.58
C ALA A 107 -20.68 -18.36 -0.79
N GLN A 108 -19.49 -17.86 -1.14
CA GLN A 108 -18.30 -18.69 -1.30
C GLN A 108 -17.88 -19.36 0.02
N ALA A 109 -18.02 -18.66 1.14
CA ALA A 109 -17.72 -19.21 2.45
C ALA A 109 -18.70 -20.32 2.83
N ALA A 110 -19.98 -20.17 2.51
CA ALA A 110 -20.99 -21.20 2.74
C ALA A 110 -20.71 -22.46 1.92
N GLU A 111 -20.35 -22.32 0.64
CA GLU A 111 -19.97 -23.43 -0.24
C GLU A 111 -18.70 -24.13 0.27
N ALA A 112 -17.65 -23.37 0.58
CA ALA A 112 -16.37 -23.92 1.03
C ALA A 112 -16.40 -24.53 2.45
N LEU A 113 -17.45 -24.25 3.23
CA LEU A 113 -17.63 -24.79 4.58
C LEU A 113 -18.69 -25.90 4.63
N GLU A 114 -19.31 -26.25 3.51
CA GLU A 114 -20.38 -27.26 3.44
C GLU A 114 -19.90 -28.62 3.97
N ASP A 115 -18.67 -29.02 3.63
CA ASP A 115 -18.06 -30.28 4.07
C ASP A 115 -17.20 -30.15 5.34
N GLN A 116 -17.25 -28.97 5.98
CA GLN A 116 -16.44 -28.57 7.14
C GLN A 116 -14.92 -28.65 6.93
N LYS A 117 -14.44 -28.70 5.68
CA LYS A 117 -13.01 -28.78 5.35
C LYS A 117 -12.65 -27.74 4.29
N VAL A 118 -11.92 -26.72 4.72
CA VAL A 118 -11.38 -25.73 3.78
C VAL A 118 -10.09 -26.25 3.16
N THR A 119 -10.10 -26.52 1.86
CA THR A 119 -8.90 -26.86 1.10
C THR A 119 -8.00 -25.64 0.90
N PRO A 120 -6.69 -25.80 0.58
CA PRO A 120 -5.81 -24.67 0.28
C PRO A 120 -6.29 -23.79 -0.89
N GLY A 121 -6.98 -24.39 -1.87
CA GLY A 121 -7.56 -23.68 -3.00
C GLY A 121 -8.72 -22.78 -2.59
N GLU A 122 -9.64 -23.32 -1.78
CA GLU A 122 -10.77 -22.57 -1.21
C GLU A 122 -10.29 -21.49 -0.26
N ALA A 123 -9.32 -21.78 0.61
CA ALA A 123 -8.72 -20.78 1.50
C ALA A 123 -8.15 -19.59 0.70
N LYS A 124 -7.47 -19.86 -0.41
CA LYS A 124 -6.95 -18.81 -1.30
C LYS A 124 -8.06 -18.01 -1.97
N ALA A 125 -9.13 -18.67 -2.42
CA ALA A 125 -10.28 -18.00 -3.04
C ALA A 125 -11.04 -17.13 -2.03
N LEU A 126 -11.31 -17.66 -0.83
CA LEU A 126 -11.95 -16.95 0.27
C LEU A 126 -11.13 -15.76 0.73
N LEU A 127 -9.82 -15.92 0.86
CA LEU A 127 -8.92 -14.81 1.19
C LEU A 127 -8.98 -13.71 0.13
N ALA A 128 -8.97 -14.06 -1.15
CA ALA A 128 -9.08 -13.08 -2.22
C ALA A 128 -10.43 -12.33 -2.20
N ALA A 129 -11.54 -13.05 -1.95
CA ALA A 129 -12.87 -12.46 -1.83
C ALA A 129 -12.99 -11.55 -0.60
N LEU A 130 -12.42 -11.97 0.54
CA LEU A 130 -12.38 -11.19 1.77
C LEU A 130 -11.57 -9.91 1.59
N LEU A 131 -10.37 -9.99 1.02
CA LEU A 131 -9.53 -8.81 0.74
C LEU A 131 -10.25 -7.81 -0.18
N LYS A 132 -10.97 -8.31 -1.19
CA LYS A 132 -11.80 -7.47 -2.05
C LYS A 132 -12.92 -6.78 -1.25
N HIS A 133 -13.59 -7.50 -0.35
CA HIS A 133 -14.63 -6.91 0.50
C HIS A 133 -14.06 -5.84 1.45
N GLN A 134 -12.88 -6.09 2.04
CA GLN A 134 -12.16 -5.11 2.86
C GLN A 134 -11.80 -3.84 2.07
N GLU A 135 -11.42 -3.96 0.80
CA GLU A 135 -11.14 -2.81 -0.06
C GLU A 135 -12.40 -1.97 -0.30
N GLU A 136 -13.54 -2.59 -0.60
CA GLU A 136 -14.82 -1.87 -0.76
C GLU A 136 -15.26 -1.20 0.55
N MET A 137 -15.06 -1.86 1.70
CA MET A 137 -15.30 -1.27 3.01
C MET A 137 -14.39 -0.07 3.31
N GLY A 138 -13.11 -0.16 2.92
CA GLY A 138 -12.16 0.95 3.04
C GLY A 138 -12.57 2.16 2.20
N ARG A 139 -13.06 1.94 0.97
CA ARG A 139 -13.61 3.01 0.12
C ARG A 139 -14.83 3.67 0.76
N LEU A 140 -15.78 2.88 1.26
CA LEU A 140 -16.95 3.38 1.97
C LEU A 140 -16.56 4.21 3.20
N ALA A 141 -15.62 3.72 4.02
CA ALA A 141 -15.11 4.42 5.20
C ALA A 141 -14.47 5.77 4.82
N ASN A 142 -13.64 5.81 3.77
CA ASN A 142 -13.04 7.06 3.28
C ASN A 142 -14.09 8.07 2.80
N ARG A 143 -15.17 7.60 2.17
CA ARG A 143 -16.29 8.48 1.75
C ARG A 143 -17.08 9.00 2.93
N LEU A 144 -17.33 8.17 3.94
CA LEU A 144 -17.98 8.60 5.19
C LEU A 144 -17.10 9.60 5.96
N ALA A 145 -15.79 9.39 6.03
CA ALA A 145 -14.85 10.31 6.66
C ALA A 145 -14.90 11.70 5.98
N ALA A 146 -14.89 11.74 4.64
CA ALA A 146 -15.03 12.99 3.90
C ALA A 146 -16.36 13.72 4.17
N LEU A 147 -17.47 12.99 4.31
CA LEU A 147 -18.77 13.56 4.69
C LEU A 147 -18.80 14.04 6.16
N ALA A 148 -18.08 13.35 7.05
CA ALA A 148 -17.98 13.68 8.46
C ALA A 148 -17.01 14.85 8.74
N GLY A 149 -16.22 15.28 7.75
CA GLY A 149 -15.18 16.30 7.91
C GLY A 149 -13.96 15.82 8.70
N ALA A 150 -13.71 14.50 8.69
CA ALA A 150 -12.60 13.82 9.37
C ALA A 150 -11.44 13.49 8.43
#